data_AF-A0A8S3IZQ2-F1
#
_entry.id   AF-A0A8S3IZQ2-F1
#
_cell.length_a   1.000
_cell.length_b   1.000
_cell.length_c   1.000
_cell.angle_alpha   90.00
_cell.angle_beta   90.00
_cell.angle_gamma   90.00
#
_symmetry.space_group_name_H-M   'P 1'
#
loop_
_entity.id
_entity.type
_entity.pdbx_description
1 polymer ?
#
loop_
_entity_poly.entity_id
_entity_poly.type
_entity_poly.pdbx_seq_one_letter_code
_entity_poly.pdbx_strand_id
1 'polypeptide(L)'
;FIESVWQLSQIYPTAFEFNERFLISLHDNSHSCQYGNFVGNCEKDRLDLCVKERTYSYWNYVLQNVNDFKNPLFRPQSSYASEVLLPVINSQTLKFWLSMYHRFDSSLLPKENISNTLAHLVDHTLSLNDHARLLEKRIRELHSMLDGDPTTIPTTASSSTTTTATTTTSNEDVDDSDVEKGNHH
;
A
#
# COMPACT_ATOMS: atom_id res chain seq x y z
N PHE A 1 3.14 -23.83 -7.18
CA PHE A 1 2.28 -23.47 -6.04
C PHE A 1 1.82 -22.02 -6.13
N ILE A 2 2.72 -21.02 -6.08
CA ILE A 2 2.34 -19.60 -6.07
C ILE A 2 1.46 -19.21 -7.28
N GLU A 3 1.80 -19.69 -8.48
CA GLU A 3 0.98 -19.54 -9.68
C GLU A 3 -0.46 -20.05 -9.45
N SER A 4 -0.63 -21.25 -8.91
CA SER A 4 -1.95 -21.84 -8.66
C SER A 4 -2.76 -21.01 -7.66
N VAL A 5 -2.12 -20.44 -6.63
CA VAL A 5 -2.78 -19.53 -5.68
C VAL A 5 -3.23 -18.25 -6.37
N TRP A 6 -2.39 -17.70 -7.26
CA TRP A 6 -2.78 -16.56 -8.08
C TRP A 6 -3.97 -16.88 -8.99
N GLN A 7 -3.99 -18.05 -9.64
CA GLN A 7 -5.15 -18.47 -10.45
C GLN A 7 -6.44 -18.53 -9.60
N LEU A 8 -6.36 -19.05 -8.37
CA LEU A 8 -7.50 -19.07 -7.45
C LEU A 8 -7.95 -17.67 -7.04
N SER A 9 -7.02 -16.74 -6.80
CA SER A 9 -7.38 -15.35 -6.48
C SER A 9 -8.02 -14.62 -7.66
N GLN A 10 -7.69 -14.99 -8.91
CA GLN A 10 -8.37 -14.49 -10.10
C GLN A 10 -9.81 -15.02 -10.23
N ILE A 11 -10.06 -16.27 -9.85
CA ILE A 11 -11.41 -16.88 -9.87
C ILE A 11 -12.26 -16.33 -8.72
N TYR A 12 -11.65 -16.15 -7.54
CA TYR A 12 -12.30 -15.67 -6.32
C TYR A 12 -11.68 -14.36 -5.82
N PRO A 13 -11.97 -13.21 -6.45
CA PRO A 13 -11.31 -11.93 -6.16
C PRO A 13 -11.56 -11.37 -4.75
N THR A 14 -12.55 -11.91 -4.04
CA THR A 14 -12.95 -11.44 -2.70
C THR A 14 -12.57 -12.42 -1.59
N ALA A 15 -12.14 -13.64 -1.92
CA ALA A 15 -11.95 -14.72 -0.94
C ALA A 15 -10.60 -14.67 -0.19
N PHE A 16 -9.60 -14.02 -0.78
CA PHE A 16 -8.26 -13.94 -0.20
C PHE A 16 -7.99 -12.55 0.38
N GLU A 17 -7.44 -12.51 1.59
CA GLU A 17 -7.05 -11.26 2.26
C GLU A 17 -5.82 -10.63 1.63
N PHE A 18 -4.92 -11.44 1.07
CA PHE A 18 -3.71 -10.95 0.42
C PHE A 18 -3.97 -10.61 -1.07
N ASN A 19 -3.19 -9.69 -1.60
CA ASN A 19 -3.24 -9.26 -2.99
C ASN A 19 -2.14 -9.92 -3.86
N GLU A 20 -2.10 -9.57 -5.14
CA GLU A 20 -1.11 -10.09 -6.09
C GLU A 20 0.33 -9.67 -5.72
N ARG A 21 0.53 -8.45 -5.20
CA ARG A 21 1.86 -7.96 -4.80
C ARG A 21 2.49 -8.83 -3.73
N PHE A 22 1.68 -9.35 -2.81
CA PHE A 22 2.14 -10.29 -1.80
C PHE A 22 2.71 -11.56 -2.43
N LEU A 23 2.00 -12.15 -3.39
CA LEU A 23 2.44 -13.38 -4.06
C LEU A 23 3.74 -13.17 -4.85
N ILE A 24 3.85 -12.01 -5.52
CA ILE A 24 5.05 -11.60 -6.24
C ILE A 24 6.23 -11.43 -5.27
N SER A 25 6.02 -10.68 -4.18
CA SER A 25 7.04 -10.45 -3.14
C SER A 25 7.49 -11.76 -2.50
N LEU A 26 6.57 -12.67 -2.20
CA LEU A 26 6.86 -13.97 -1.61
C LEU A 26 7.73 -14.82 -2.54
N HIS A 27 7.42 -14.83 -3.84
CA HIS A 27 8.24 -15.53 -4.83
C HIS A 27 9.66 -14.95 -4.89
N ASP A 28 9.78 -13.63 -4.99
CA ASP A 28 11.10 -12.99 -5.10
C ASP A 28 11.95 -13.27 -3.86
N ASN A 29 11.35 -13.27 -2.67
CA ASN A 29 12.03 -13.57 -1.41
C ASN A 29 12.39 -15.05 -1.24
N SER A 30 11.69 -15.95 -1.94
CA SER A 30 12.07 -17.36 -2.01
C SER A 30 13.29 -17.60 -2.89
N HIS A 31 13.67 -16.66 -3.76
CA HIS A 31 14.79 -16.81 -4.70
C HIS A 31 15.96 -15.86 -4.42
N SER A 32 15.70 -14.71 -3.79
CA SER A 32 16.72 -13.73 -3.44
C SER A 32 17.54 -14.11 -2.22
N CYS A 33 17.05 -15.05 -1.39
CA CYS A 33 17.65 -15.45 -0.11
C CYS A 33 17.89 -14.27 0.84
N GLN A 34 17.16 -13.15 0.68
CA GLN A 34 17.29 -11.96 1.52
C GLN A 34 16.94 -12.25 3.00
N TYR A 35 16.02 -13.19 3.23
CA TYR A 35 15.56 -13.60 4.56
C TYR A 35 15.82 -15.08 4.79
N GLY A 36 16.05 -15.49 6.05
CA GLY A 36 16.34 -16.90 6.38
C GLY A 36 15.13 -17.85 6.40
N ASN A 37 13.97 -17.42 5.88
CA ASN A 37 12.76 -18.24 5.94
C ASN A 37 12.84 -19.44 5.00
N PHE A 38 13.51 -19.26 3.85
CA PHE A 38 13.63 -20.27 2.80
C PHE A 38 15.05 -20.83 2.68
N VAL A 39 15.90 -20.60 3.67
CA VAL A 39 17.29 -21.12 3.71
C VAL A 39 17.30 -22.50 4.36
N GLY A 40 18.05 -23.44 3.76
CA GLY A 40 18.18 -24.82 4.22
C GLY A 40 17.16 -25.77 3.57
N ASN A 41 17.42 -27.07 3.62
CA ASN A 41 16.54 -28.09 3.02
C ASN A 41 15.61 -28.74 4.06
N CYS A 42 15.98 -28.65 5.34
CA CYS A 42 15.20 -29.17 6.45
C CYS A 42 15.39 -28.32 7.72
N GLU A 43 14.54 -28.51 8.73
CA GLU A 43 14.64 -27.75 9.99
C GLU A 43 15.95 -28.04 10.74
N LYS A 44 16.50 -29.26 10.63
CA LYS A 44 17.80 -29.60 11.24
C LYS A 44 18.91 -28.69 10.71
N ASP A 45 19.03 -28.54 9.40
CA ASP A 45 20.06 -27.65 8.79
C ASP A 45 19.88 -26.20 9.26
N ARG A 46 18.63 -25.76 9.43
CA ARG A 46 18.32 -24.39 9.88
C ARG A 46 18.73 -24.13 11.32
N LEU A 47 18.63 -25.15 12.19
CA LEU A 47 19.14 -25.09 13.56
C LEU A 47 20.66 -25.10 13.58
N ASP A 48 21.28 -26.00 12.80
CA ASP A 48 22.74 -26.12 12.72
C ASP A 48 23.40 -24.83 12.17
N LEU A 49 22.70 -24.10 11.29
CA LEU A 49 23.12 -22.81 10.74
C LEU A 49 22.76 -21.59 11.61
N CYS A 50 22.02 -21.77 12.71
CA CYS A 50 21.49 -20.72 13.58
C CYS A 50 20.74 -19.63 12.79
N VAL A 51 19.84 -20.04 11.89
CA VAL A 51 19.19 -19.11 10.96
C VAL A 51 18.30 -18.11 11.69
N LYS A 52 17.65 -18.51 12.78
CA LYS A 52 16.71 -17.66 13.55
C LYS A 52 17.44 -16.49 14.23
N GLU A 53 18.67 -16.72 14.66
CA GLU A 53 19.49 -15.75 15.38
C GLU A 53 20.29 -14.87 14.42
N ARG A 54 20.65 -15.40 13.25
CA ARG A 54 21.55 -14.73 12.29
C ARG A 54 20.82 -13.99 11.18
N THR A 55 19.52 -14.20 11.00
CA THR A 55 18.77 -13.63 9.87
C THR A 55 17.41 -13.08 10.29
N TYR A 56 16.89 -12.15 9.50
CA TYR A 56 15.56 -11.57 9.71
C TYR A 56 14.45 -12.44 9.11
N SER A 57 13.25 -12.33 9.69
CA SER A 57 12.05 -12.96 9.15
C SER A 57 11.38 -12.07 8.09
N TYR A 58 11.07 -12.65 6.93
CA TYR A 58 10.27 -12.04 5.87
C TYR A 58 8.86 -11.70 6.37
N TRP A 59 8.28 -12.55 7.22
CA TRP A 59 6.96 -12.32 7.80
C TRP A 59 6.92 -11.05 8.65
N ASN A 60 8.02 -10.70 9.32
CA ASN A 60 8.10 -9.44 10.05
C ASN A 60 8.02 -8.23 9.11
N TYR A 61 8.69 -8.29 7.95
CA TYR A 61 8.58 -7.27 6.92
C TYR A 61 7.15 -7.16 6.35
N VAL A 62 6.50 -8.30 6.09
CA VAL A 62 5.10 -8.32 5.63
C VAL A 62 4.17 -7.72 6.68
N LEU A 63 4.35 -8.06 7.96
CA LEU A 63 3.53 -7.56 9.06
C LEU A 63 3.65 -6.04 9.27
N GLN A 64 4.81 -5.46 8.96
CA GLN A 64 5.01 -4.01 9.00
C GLN A 64 4.34 -3.29 7.82
N ASN A 65 4.15 -3.97 6.69
CA ASN A 65 3.61 -3.40 5.45
C ASN A 65 2.30 -4.09 5.04
N VAL A 66 1.48 -4.52 6.00
CA VAL A 66 0.24 -5.30 5.73
C VAL A 66 -0.69 -4.57 4.78
N ASN A 67 -0.79 -3.24 4.89
CA ASN A 67 -1.68 -2.44 4.05
C ASN A 67 -1.34 -2.56 2.56
N ASP A 68 -0.05 -2.68 2.21
CA ASP A 68 0.40 -2.83 0.82
C ASP A 68 0.11 -4.22 0.25
N PHE A 69 -0.06 -5.21 1.12
CA PHE A 69 -0.30 -6.61 0.78
C PHE A 69 -1.76 -7.02 0.92
N LYS A 70 -2.61 -6.14 1.44
CA LYS A 70 -4.03 -6.42 1.65
C LYS A 70 -4.84 -6.22 0.38
N ASN A 71 -5.84 -7.07 0.20
CA ASN A 71 -6.84 -6.96 -0.84
C ASN A 71 -8.01 -6.10 -0.34
N PRO A 72 -8.30 -4.94 -0.96
CA PRO A 72 -9.41 -4.08 -0.56
C PRO A 72 -10.78 -4.72 -0.78
N LEU A 73 -10.87 -5.73 -1.65
CA LEU A 73 -12.11 -6.45 -1.94
C LEU A 73 -12.34 -7.66 -1.01
N PHE A 74 -11.41 -7.92 -0.10
CA PHE A 74 -11.50 -9.06 0.80
C PHE A 74 -12.79 -9.02 1.62
N ARG A 75 -13.53 -10.13 1.61
CA ARG A 75 -14.68 -10.34 2.49
C ARG A 75 -14.37 -11.44 3.49
N PRO A 76 -14.61 -11.21 4.80
CA PRO A 76 -14.47 -12.26 5.79
C PRO A 76 -15.40 -13.44 5.48
N GLN A 77 -14.98 -14.63 5.90
CA GLN A 77 -15.66 -15.89 5.62
C GLN A 77 -17.15 -15.90 6.03
N SER A 78 -17.52 -15.12 7.07
CA SER A 78 -18.90 -14.93 7.52
C SER A 78 -19.85 -14.36 6.46
N SER A 79 -19.32 -13.82 5.36
CA SER A 79 -20.10 -13.22 4.27
C SER A 79 -20.42 -14.18 3.13
N TYR A 80 -19.89 -15.40 3.12
CA TYR A 80 -20.15 -16.39 2.07
C TYR A 80 -21.17 -17.45 2.51
N ALA A 81 -22.02 -17.87 1.58
CA ALA A 81 -22.98 -18.95 1.80
C ALA A 81 -22.31 -20.35 1.82
N SER A 82 -21.12 -20.48 1.23
CA SER A 82 -20.33 -21.72 1.21
C SER A 82 -18.95 -21.45 1.81
N GLU A 83 -18.54 -22.28 2.76
CA GLU A 83 -17.26 -22.16 3.46
C GLU A 83 -16.09 -22.73 2.62
N VAL A 84 -16.39 -23.55 1.61
CA VAL A 84 -15.38 -24.21 0.78
C VAL A 84 -15.38 -23.63 -0.63
N LEU A 85 -14.19 -23.26 -1.11
CA LEU A 85 -13.96 -22.86 -2.49
C LEU A 85 -13.89 -24.10 -3.38
N LEU A 86 -14.80 -24.20 -4.35
CA LEU A 86 -14.85 -25.29 -5.32
C LEU A 86 -14.61 -24.74 -6.74
N PRO A 87 -13.34 -24.54 -7.13
CA PRO A 87 -13.01 -23.96 -8.42
C PRO A 87 -13.36 -24.93 -9.54
N VAL A 88 -14.16 -24.48 -10.50
CA VAL A 88 -14.36 -25.18 -11.78
C VAL A 88 -13.32 -24.65 -12.76
N ILE A 89 -12.24 -25.40 -12.95
CA ILE A 89 -11.10 -24.99 -13.77
C ILE A 89 -11.25 -25.61 -15.16
N ASN A 90 -11.17 -24.78 -16.20
CA ASN A 90 -11.01 -25.21 -17.59
C ASN A 90 -9.84 -24.46 -18.25
N SER A 91 -9.36 -24.95 -19.39
CA SER A 91 -8.22 -24.34 -20.09
C SER A 91 -8.47 -22.90 -20.55
N GLN A 92 -9.73 -22.49 -20.70
CA GLN A 92 -10.12 -21.12 -21.11
C GLN A 92 -10.17 -20.15 -19.93
N THR A 93 -10.32 -20.65 -18.70
CA THR A 93 -10.37 -19.83 -17.47
C THR A 93 -9.00 -19.48 -16.92
N LEU A 94 -7.97 -20.26 -17.29
CA LEU A 94 -6.60 -19.98 -16.87
C LEU A 94 -6.10 -18.72 -17.55
N LYS A 95 -5.69 -17.75 -16.73
CA LYS A 95 -5.10 -16.51 -17.22
C LYS A 95 -3.58 -16.64 -17.20
N PHE A 96 -2.91 -15.89 -18.06
CA PHE A 96 -1.47 -15.77 -17.99
C PHE A 96 -1.07 -14.68 -17.00
N TRP A 97 -0.15 -14.99 -16.08
CA TRP A 97 0.29 -14.05 -15.05
C TRP A 97 1.28 -13.01 -15.60
N LEU A 98 0.73 -12.03 -16.31
CA LEU A 98 1.50 -11.00 -17.00
C LEU A 98 2.36 -10.14 -16.04
N SER A 99 1.83 -9.85 -14.85
CA SER A 99 2.54 -9.09 -13.81
C SER A 99 3.66 -9.86 -13.16
N MET A 100 3.83 -11.16 -13.41
CA MET A 100 4.90 -11.97 -12.85
C MET A 100 6.02 -12.18 -13.86
N TYR A 101 5.66 -12.68 -15.05
CA TYR A 101 6.64 -13.09 -16.06
C TYR A 101 7.13 -11.96 -16.95
N HIS A 102 6.34 -10.89 -17.13
CA HIS A 102 6.74 -9.73 -17.94
C HIS A 102 7.10 -8.50 -17.08
N ARG A 103 7.57 -8.68 -15.84
CA ARG A 103 7.92 -7.56 -14.95
C ARG A 103 9.06 -6.69 -15.45
N PHE A 104 9.98 -7.30 -16.21
CA PHE A 104 11.20 -6.65 -16.70
C PHE A 104 11.07 -6.15 -18.14
N ASP A 105 9.89 -6.31 -18.75
CA ASP A 105 9.65 -5.83 -20.11
C ASP A 105 9.13 -4.40 -20.07
N SER A 106 10.02 -3.45 -20.36
CA SER A 106 9.74 -2.01 -20.40
C SER A 106 8.91 -1.57 -21.61
N SER A 107 8.66 -2.47 -22.58
CA SER A 107 7.99 -2.12 -23.85
C SER A 107 6.45 -2.12 -23.77
N LEU A 108 5.89 -2.66 -22.69
CA LEU A 108 4.46 -2.70 -22.43
C LEU A 108 4.11 -1.51 -21.53
N LEU A 109 3.06 -0.73 -21.91
CA LEU A 109 2.56 0.44 -21.16
C LEU A 109 2.51 0.20 -19.64
N PRO A 110 2.55 1.28 -18.81
CA PRO A 110 2.46 1.15 -17.36
C PRO A 110 1.34 0.18 -17.00
N LYS A 111 1.73 -0.97 -16.44
CA LYS A 111 0.78 -1.98 -15.99
C LYS A 111 0.13 -1.42 -14.75
N GLU A 112 -0.79 -0.48 -14.91
CA GLU A 112 -1.68 -0.05 -13.85
C GLU A 112 -2.48 -1.28 -13.44
N ASN A 113 -1.96 -1.96 -12.43
CA ASN A 113 -2.64 -3.07 -11.84
C ASN A 113 -3.94 -2.50 -11.28
N ILE A 114 -5.07 -2.95 -11.82
CA ILE A 114 -6.41 -2.53 -11.41
C ILE A 114 -6.55 -2.64 -9.88
N SER A 115 -5.89 -3.62 -9.25
CA SER A 115 -5.86 -3.75 -7.79
C SER A 115 -5.27 -2.53 -7.08
N ASN A 116 -4.24 -1.88 -7.65
CA ASN A 116 -3.65 -0.67 -7.09
C ASN A 116 -4.59 0.50 -7.22
N THR A 117 -5.15 0.70 -8.41
CA THR A 117 -6.11 1.77 -8.66
C THR A 117 -7.31 1.62 -7.73
N LEU A 118 -7.80 0.40 -7.55
CA LEU A 118 -8.87 0.10 -6.60
C LEU A 118 -8.46 0.39 -5.15
N ALA A 119 -7.26 -0.01 -4.72
CA ALA A 119 -6.76 0.31 -3.37
C ALA A 119 -6.71 1.83 -3.14
N HIS A 120 -6.14 2.59 -4.08
CA HIS A 120 -6.09 4.05 -4.00
C HIS A 120 -7.48 4.69 -3.96
N LEU A 121 -8.43 4.19 -4.75
CA LEU A 121 -9.81 4.70 -4.75
C LEU A 121 -10.52 4.40 -3.42
N VAL A 122 -10.29 3.23 -2.84
CA VAL A 122 -10.83 2.86 -1.53
C VAL A 122 -10.27 3.78 -0.45
N ASP A 123 -8.95 3.97 -0.40
CA ASP A 123 -8.30 4.88 0.56
C ASP A 123 -8.82 6.31 0.43
N HIS A 124 -8.96 6.79 -0.81
CA HIS A 124 -9.52 8.11 -1.08
C HIS A 124 -10.97 8.23 -0.58
N THR A 125 -11.79 7.21 -0.81
CA THR A 125 -13.19 7.19 -0.35
C THR A 125 -13.29 7.18 1.17
N LEU A 126 -12.41 6.43 1.86
CA LEU A 126 -12.34 6.40 3.32
C LEU A 126 -11.95 7.77 3.89
N SER A 127 -10.91 8.39 3.31
CA SER A 127 -10.46 9.73 3.69
C SER A 127 -11.56 10.78 3.57
N LEU A 128 -12.30 10.78 2.45
CA LEU A 128 -13.44 11.69 2.25
C LEU A 128 -14.55 11.46 3.27
N ASN A 129 -14.85 10.21 3.59
CA ASN A 129 -15.88 9.85 4.56
C ASN A 129 -15.49 10.30 5.98
N ASP A 130 -14.22 10.15 6.36
CA ASP A 130 -13.73 10.62 7.67
C ASP A 130 -13.74 12.15 7.76
N HIS A 131 -13.42 12.84 6.67
CA HIS A 131 -13.55 14.29 6.60
C HIS A 131 -15.01 14.74 6.73
N ALA A 132 -15.95 14.05 6.07
CA ALA A 132 -17.38 14.32 6.23
C ALA A 132 -17.83 14.16 7.69
N ARG A 133 -17.41 13.09 8.37
CA ARG A 133 -17.69 12.87 9.81
C ARG A 133 -17.11 13.97 10.70
N LEU A 134 -15.90 14.45 10.40
CA LEU A 134 -15.27 15.55 11.12
C LEU A 134 -16.08 16.84 10.98
N LEU A 135 -16.51 17.18 9.75
CA LEU A 135 -17.34 18.34 9.49
C LEU A 135 -18.69 18.25 10.21
N GLU A 136 -19.35 17.10 10.18
CA GLU A 136 -20.58 16.87 10.93
C GLU A 136 -20.38 17.07 12.44
N LYS A 137 -19.27 16.57 12.99
CA LYS A 137 -18.93 16.77 14.41
C LYS A 137 -18.73 18.25 14.70
N ARG A 138 -18.04 18.99 13.83
CA ARG A 138 -17.80 20.41 14.00
C ARG A 138 -19.08 21.23 13.92
N ILE A 139 -19.99 20.89 13.02
CA ILE A 139 -21.32 21.50 12.93
C ILE A 139 -22.10 21.28 14.23
N ARG A 140 -22.09 20.04 14.77
CA ARG A 140 -22.74 19.73 16.06
C ARG A 140 -22.16 20.53 17.23
N GLU A 141 -20.83 20.67 17.28
CA GLU A 141 -20.16 21.49 18.31
C GLU A 141 -20.57 22.96 18.21
N LEU A 142 -20.57 23.53 17.01
CA LEU A 142 -20.96 24.93 16.79
C LEU A 142 -22.44 25.17 17.12
N HIS A 143 -23.34 24.24 16.75
CA HIS A 143 -24.74 24.30 17.16
C HIS A 143 -24.88 24.29 18.70
N SER A 144 -24.13 23.43 19.39
CA SER A 144 -24.13 23.39 20.87
C SER A 144 -23.57 24.65 21.52
N MET A 145 -22.62 25.34 20.87
CA MET A 145 -22.11 26.64 21.35
C MET A 145 -23.11 27.77 21.12
N LEU A 146 -23.96 27.67 20.10
CA LEU A 146 -24.96 28.67 19.75
C LEU A 146 -26.25 28.53 20.58
N ASP A 147 -26.62 27.31 21.00
CA ASP A 147 -27.74 27.03 21.91
C ASP A 147 -27.41 27.32 23.40
N GLY A 148 -26.18 27.74 23.71
CA GLY A 148 -25.79 28.28 25.03
C GLY A 148 -25.93 29.81 25.07
N ASP A 149 -26.82 30.32 25.93
CA ASP A 149 -27.20 31.75 26.06
C ASP A 149 -26.01 32.70 26.38
N PRO A 150 -26.08 34.02 26.03
CA PRO A 150 -24.94 34.93 25.97
C PRO A 150 -24.70 35.64 27.30
N THR A 151 -23.51 35.49 27.87
CA THR A 151 -22.72 36.54 28.57
C THR A 151 -21.56 35.83 29.28
N THR A 152 -20.34 35.89 28.78
CA THR A 152 -19.41 36.93 29.23
C THR A 152 -18.27 37.10 28.21
N ILE A 153 -18.10 38.32 27.73
CA ILE A 153 -16.95 38.76 26.92
C ILE A 153 -15.75 38.97 27.87
N PRO A 154 -14.50 38.68 27.46
CA PRO A 154 -13.63 39.72 26.89
C PRO A 154 -12.88 39.23 25.63
N THR A 155 -13.01 39.87 24.47
CA THR A 155 -12.34 41.09 23.96
C THR A 155 -10.87 40.88 23.57
N THR A 156 -10.63 41.02 22.25
CA THR A 156 -9.40 41.45 21.52
C THR A 156 -8.18 40.52 21.54
N ALA A 157 -7.45 40.28 20.45
CA ALA A 157 -7.22 40.98 19.18
C ALA A 157 -6.78 39.96 18.09
N SER A 158 -7.33 40.02 16.87
CA SER A 158 -6.65 40.48 15.62
C SER A 158 -5.54 39.51 15.11
N SER A 159 -5.50 39.04 13.86
CA SER A 159 -5.75 39.73 12.58
C SER A 159 -5.85 38.72 11.40
N SER A 160 -6.73 39.02 10.42
CA SER A 160 -6.57 39.04 8.92
C SER A 160 -5.66 38.00 8.21
N THR A 161 -5.89 37.45 7.00
CA THR A 161 -6.66 37.76 5.76
C THR A 161 -6.36 36.59 4.79
N THR A 162 -7.33 35.92 4.15
CA THR A 162 -7.88 36.09 2.78
C THR A 162 -6.95 35.78 1.57
N THR A 163 -7.42 34.83 0.73
CA THR A 163 -7.39 34.74 -0.76
C THR A 163 -6.12 34.38 -1.59
N THR A 164 -6.20 33.18 -2.20
CA THR A 164 -6.13 32.82 -3.65
C THR A 164 -5.08 33.37 -4.63
N ALA A 165 -4.58 32.40 -5.42
CA ALA A 165 -4.46 32.35 -6.88
C ALA A 165 -3.10 32.66 -7.58
N THR A 166 -2.48 31.57 -8.05
CA THR A 166 -2.05 31.27 -9.45
C THR A 166 -0.92 32.07 -10.13
N THR A 167 -0.05 31.30 -10.80
CA THR A 167 0.58 31.54 -12.13
C THR A 167 2.06 31.99 -12.16
N THR A 168 2.94 31.00 -12.35
CA THR A 168 3.89 30.87 -13.50
C THR A 168 5.22 31.63 -13.53
N THR A 169 6.28 30.81 -13.69
CA THR A 169 7.56 30.95 -14.43
C THR A 169 8.74 31.79 -13.94
N SER A 170 9.86 31.05 -13.92
CA SER A 170 11.23 31.33 -14.43
C SER A 170 12.21 32.17 -13.59
N ASN A 171 13.20 31.42 -13.08
CA ASN A 171 14.65 31.58 -13.14
C ASN A 171 15.32 32.89 -12.69
N GLU A 172 16.26 32.74 -11.76
CA GLU A 172 17.60 33.34 -11.68
C GLU A 172 18.29 32.64 -10.47
N ASP A 173 19.17 31.65 -10.67
CA ASP A 173 20.62 31.76 -10.93
C ASP A 173 21.38 32.67 -9.96
N VAL A 174 21.75 32.13 -8.79
CA VAL A 174 22.93 32.54 -8.00
C VAL A 174 23.44 31.31 -7.23
N ASP A 175 24.59 30.75 -7.62
CA ASP A 175 25.56 30.35 -6.61
C ASP A 175 26.99 30.51 -7.14
N ASP A 176 27.82 30.98 -6.21
CA ASP A 176 29.06 31.69 -6.37
C ASP A 176 30.24 30.73 -6.13
N SER A 177 31.33 31.02 -6.84
CA SER A 177 32.76 30.71 -6.60
C SER A 177 33.23 29.37 -6.02
N ASP A 178 34.05 28.72 -6.85
CA ASP A 178 35.47 28.38 -6.64
C ASP A 178 35.92 27.83 -5.27
N VAL A 179 36.65 26.70 -5.29
CA VAL A 179 38.08 26.63 -4.91
C VAL A 179 38.66 25.20 -5.00
N GLU A 180 39.74 25.13 -5.82
CA GLU A 180 40.97 24.32 -5.70
C GLU A 180 41.10 22.84 -6.13
N LYS A 181 42.01 22.69 -7.12
CA LYS A 181 43.21 21.82 -7.23
C LYS A 181 42.98 20.30 -7.22
N GLY A 182 43.34 19.56 -8.27
CA GLY A 182 44.67 19.37 -8.88
C GLY A 182 44.87 17.84 -8.94
N ASN A 183 45.70 17.17 -9.74
CA ASN A 183 46.77 17.48 -10.67
C ASN A 183 47.00 16.19 -11.49
N HIS A 184 47.68 16.31 -12.64
CA HIS A 184 48.41 15.33 -13.49
C HIS A 184 48.46 13.82 -13.08
N HIS A 185 48.45 12.84 -13.98
CA HIS A 185 49.07 12.72 -15.31
C HIS A 185 48.39 11.56 -16.07
#